data_AF-A0A7K4CFW3-F1
#
_entry.id   AF-A0A7K4CFW3-F1
#
_cell.length_a   1.000
_cell.length_b   1.000
_cell.length_c   1.000
_cell.angle_alpha   90.00
_cell.angle_beta   90.00
_cell.angle_gamma   90.00
#
_symmetry.space_group_name_H-M   'P 1'
#
loop_
_entity.id
_entity.type
_entity.pdbx_description
1 polymer ?
#
loop_
_entity_poly.entity_id
_entity_poly.type
_entity_poly.pdbx_seq_one_letter_code
_entity_poly.pdbx_strand_id
1 'polypeptide(L)'
;MKTYVTMGRGGTGKTSFVALMAKYLIEKGETPILLVDADPDQNLAEMAGVDPESAGKKTIAELLSETFIERGGTTIGVPPSHRIENRIWEQGLYEGDSFDLLSVGTKWVEGCYCLPDAALKNALGAITRQYRYILIDSPGGLEHLNRKIASNVDTIFDVMGPSSK
;
A
#
# COMPACT_ATOMS: atom_id res chain seq x y z
N MET A 1 -15.12 -3.29 5.54
CA MET A 1 -13.66 -3.21 5.34
C MET A 1 -12.98 -3.99 6.44
N LYS A 2 -12.13 -4.95 6.09
CA LYS A 2 -11.24 -5.67 7.00
C LYS A 2 -9.81 -5.44 6.53
N THR A 3 -8.94 -5.00 7.43
CA THR A 3 -7.54 -4.70 7.15
C THR A 3 -6.66 -5.77 7.78
N TYR A 4 -5.99 -6.53 6.93
CA TYR A 4 -5.07 -7.60 7.31
C TYR A 4 -3.64 -7.18 6.98
N VAL A 5 -2.78 -7.29 7.99
CA VAL A 5 -1.35 -6.98 7.86
C VAL A 5 -0.57 -8.27 7.97
N THR A 6 0.33 -8.52 7.02
CA THR A 6 1.27 -9.63 7.07
C THR A 6 2.66 -9.10 7.33
N MET A 7 3.32 -9.64 8.36
CA MET A 7 4.66 -9.26 8.81
C MET A 7 5.48 -10.51 9.15
N GLY A 8 6.77 -10.32 9.46
CA GLY A 8 7.70 -11.40 9.77
C GLY A 8 9.10 -11.12 9.21
N ARG A 9 10.05 -12.01 9.47
CA ARG A 9 11.43 -11.87 8.96
C ARG A 9 11.49 -11.93 7.43
N GLY A 10 12.62 -11.46 6.89
CA GLY A 10 12.95 -11.66 5.48
C GLY A 10 13.00 -13.15 5.14
N GLY A 11 12.47 -13.52 3.96
CA GLY A 11 12.52 -14.89 3.46
C GLY A 11 11.55 -15.90 4.10
N THR A 12 10.61 -15.48 4.96
CA THR A 12 9.62 -16.39 5.58
C THR A 12 8.41 -16.71 4.70
N GLY A 13 8.27 -16.07 3.53
CA GLY A 13 7.16 -16.29 2.60
C GLY A 13 5.96 -15.34 2.77
N LYS A 14 6.15 -14.17 3.40
CA LYS A 14 5.10 -13.15 3.62
C LYS A 14 4.36 -12.76 2.35
N THR A 15 5.10 -12.30 1.34
CA THR A 15 4.53 -11.84 0.06
C THR A 15 3.72 -12.94 -0.62
N SER A 16 4.23 -14.18 -0.62
CA SER A 16 3.51 -15.34 -1.14
C SER A 16 2.24 -15.64 -0.34
N PHE A 17 2.29 -15.50 0.99
CA PHE A 17 1.12 -15.65 1.86
C PHE A 17 0.05 -14.59 1.53
N VAL A 18 0.44 -13.32 1.32
CA VAL A 18 -0.49 -12.25 0.92
C VAL A 18 -1.14 -12.55 -0.44
N ALA A 19 -0.35 -12.93 -1.45
CA ALA A 19 -0.87 -13.25 -2.79
C ALA A 19 -1.82 -14.45 -2.76
N LEU A 20 -1.49 -15.51 -2.01
CA LEU A 20 -2.36 -16.68 -1.86
C LEU A 20 -3.63 -16.37 -1.07
N MET A 21 -3.55 -15.52 -0.04
CA MET A 21 -4.72 -15.04 0.70
C MET A 21 -5.65 -14.24 -0.21
N ALA A 22 -5.11 -13.36 -1.05
CA ALA A 22 -5.89 -12.61 -2.03
C ALA A 22 -6.62 -13.55 -2.98
N LYS A 23 -5.90 -14.51 -3.58
CA LYS A 23 -6.46 -15.52 -4.46
C LYS A 23 -7.60 -16.30 -3.79
N TYR A 24 -7.39 -16.78 -2.57
CA TYR A 24 -8.41 -17.51 -1.82
C TYR A 24 -9.67 -16.66 -1.58
N LEU A 25 -9.52 -15.40 -1.18
CA LEU A 25 -10.65 -14.51 -0.95
C LEU A 25 -11.42 -14.22 -2.25
N ILE A 26 -10.71 -14.00 -3.37
CA ILE A 26 -11.33 -13.84 -4.69
C ILE A 26 -12.15 -15.08 -5.06
N GLU A 27 -11.59 -16.27 -4.90
CA GLU A 27 -12.29 -17.55 -5.18
C GLU A 27 -13.51 -17.78 -4.29
N LYS A 28 -13.57 -17.12 -3.11
CA LYS A 28 -14.74 -17.12 -2.22
C LYS A 28 -15.76 -16.03 -2.51
N GLY A 29 -15.51 -15.17 -3.51
CA GLY A 29 -16.36 -14.01 -3.80
C GLY A 29 -16.25 -12.90 -2.76
N GLU A 30 -15.16 -12.87 -2.00
CA GLU A 30 -14.89 -11.89 -0.95
C GLU A 30 -14.19 -10.64 -1.53
N THR A 31 -14.86 -9.96 -2.45
CA THR A 31 -14.39 -8.76 -3.16
C THR A 31 -15.16 -7.50 -2.72
N PRO A 32 -14.72 -6.27 -3.04
CA PRO A 32 -13.45 -5.88 -3.68
C PRO A 32 -12.24 -5.94 -2.72
N ILE A 33 -11.06 -6.22 -3.28
CA ILE A 33 -9.78 -6.39 -2.54
C ILE A 33 -8.78 -5.34 -3.02
N LEU A 34 -8.13 -4.70 -2.05
CA LEU A 34 -6.94 -3.87 -2.27
C LEU A 34 -5.71 -4.57 -1.71
N LEU A 35 -4.71 -4.75 -2.56
CA LEU A 35 -3.35 -5.15 -2.17
C LEU A 35 -2.50 -3.91 -1.93
N VAL A 36 -1.75 -3.90 -0.82
CA VAL A 36 -0.81 -2.82 -0.51
C VAL A 36 0.57 -3.44 -0.31
N ASP A 37 1.48 -3.11 -1.20
CA ASP A 37 2.89 -3.48 -1.10
C ASP A 37 3.65 -2.38 -0.35
N ALA A 38 3.89 -2.62 0.94
CA ALA A 38 4.68 -1.72 1.78
C ALA A 38 6.13 -2.20 1.96
N ASP A 39 6.49 -3.36 1.39
CA ASP A 39 7.85 -3.89 1.45
C ASP A 39 8.73 -3.11 0.45
N PRO A 40 9.90 -2.57 0.87
CA PRO A 40 10.82 -1.90 -0.05
C PRO A 40 11.22 -2.74 -1.26
N ASP A 41 11.24 -4.07 -1.14
CA ASP A 41 11.60 -4.96 -2.25
C ASP A 41 10.49 -5.04 -3.33
N GLN A 42 9.26 -4.61 -3.03
CA GLN A 42 8.13 -4.46 -3.97
C GLN A 42 7.77 -5.70 -4.81
N ASN A 43 7.83 -6.88 -4.20
CA ASN A 43 7.60 -8.15 -4.89
C ASN A 43 6.13 -8.59 -4.97
N LEU A 44 5.19 -7.87 -4.33
CA LEU A 44 3.80 -8.32 -4.24
C LEU A 44 3.10 -8.31 -5.60
N ALA A 45 3.39 -7.31 -6.43
CA ALA A 45 2.83 -7.21 -7.77
C ALA A 45 3.20 -8.43 -8.64
N GLU A 46 4.49 -8.77 -8.69
CA GLU A 46 4.99 -9.94 -9.42
C GLU A 46 4.35 -11.23 -8.89
N MET A 47 4.27 -11.40 -7.56
CA MET A 47 3.65 -12.57 -6.93
C MET A 47 2.15 -12.66 -7.20
N ALA A 48 1.47 -11.54 -7.39
CA ALA A 48 0.07 -11.46 -7.80
C ALA A 48 -0.12 -11.58 -9.32
N GLY A 49 0.97 -11.67 -10.09
CA GLY A 49 0.95 -11.86 -11.54
C GLY A 49 0.66 -10.59 -12.34
N VAL A 50 0.96 -9.41 -11.79
CA VAL A 50 0.72 -8.11 -12.43
C VAL A 50 1.99 -7.27 -12.49
N ASP A 51 2.00 -6.31 -13.40
CA ASP A 51 3.10 -5.36 -13.59
C ASP A 51 2.55 -3.91 -13.62
N PRO A 52 2.42 -3.26 -12.46
CA PRO A 52 1.97 -1.88 -12.35
C PRO A 52 2.88 -0.89 -13.10
N GLU A 53 4.19 -1.13 -13.12
CA GLU A 53 5.16 -0.23 -13.78
C GLU A 53 4.92 -0.22 -15.29
N SER A 54 4.79 -1.39 -15.92
CA SER A 54 4.42 -1.50 -17.33
C SER A 54 3.03 -0.93 -17.64
N ALA A 55 2.13 -0.89 -16.65
CA ALA A 55 0.83 -0.23 -16.74
C ALA A 55 0.90 1.31 -16.50
N GLY A 56 2.11 1.87 -16.36
CA GLY A 56 2.35 3.30 -16.15
C GLY A 56 1.97 3.79 -14.75
N LYS A 57 1.90 2.89 -13.77
CA LYS A 57 1.57 3.22 -12.38
C LYS A 57 2.83 3.55 -11.58
N LYS A 58 2.69 4.52 -10.69
CA LYS A 58 3.75 5.05 -9.84
C LYS A 58 3.53 4.63 -8.39
N THR A 59 4.62 4.51 -7.65
CA THR A 59 4.59 4.28 -6.21
C THR A 59 4.10 5.51 -5.45
N ILE A 60 3.59 5.32 -4.24
CA ILE A 60 3.21 6.43 -3.35
C ILE A 60 4.40 7.37 -3.10
N ALA A 61 5.62 6.83 -2.91
CA ALA A 61 6.83 7.62 -2.71
C ALA A 61 7.13 8.57 -3.90
N GLU A 62 6.97 8.10 -5.14
CA GLU A 62 7.12 8.92 -6.34
C GLU A 62 6.04 10.00 -6.42
N LEU A 63 4.78 9.63 -6.19
CA LEU A 63 3.67 10.60 -6.21
C LEU A 63 3.85 11.70 -5.17
N LEU A 64 4.30 11.37 -3.96
CA LEU A 64 4.61 12.36 -2.93
C LEU A 64 5.75 13.28 -3.35
N SER A 65 6.82 12.71 -3.90
CA SER A 65 7.99 13.47 -4.36
C SER A 65 7.60 14.47 -5.44
N GLU A 66 6.86 14.03 -6.47
CA GLU A 66 6.38 14.91 -7.53
C GLU A 66 5.40 15.98 -7.04
N THR A 67 4.56 15.65 -6.06
CA THR A 67 3.47 16.53 -5.60
C THR A 67 3.95 17.62 -4.66
N PHE A 68 4.91 17.30 -3.78
CA PHE A 68 5.30 18.13 -2.65
C PHE A 68 6.75 18.59 -2.67
N ILE A 69 7.67 17.85 -3.31
CA ILE A 69 9.09 18.18 -3.33
C ILE A 69 9.45 18.91 -4.63
N GLU A 70 9.19 18.29 -5.78
CA GLU A 70 9.66 18.81 -7.07
C GLU A 70 8.82 19.99 -7.58
N ARG A 71 7.49 19.93 -7.42
CA ARG A 71 6.59 20.97 -7.93
C ARG A 71 6.34 22.12 -6.95
N GLY A 72 6.98 22.13 -5.78
CA GLY A 72 7.08 23.33 -4.94
C GLY A 72 5.76 24.03 -4.59
N GLY A 73 4.69 23.31 -4.28
CA GLY A 73 3.55 23.87 -3.56
C GLY A 73 2.34 24.39 -4.38
N THR A 74 1.17 24.02 -3.84
CA THR A 74 -0.20 24.50 -4.07
C THR A 74 -0.70 24.76 -5.50
N THR A 75 -1.52 23.83 -6.01
CA THR A 75 -2.62 24.22 -6.90
C THR A 75 -3.58 25.09 -6.10
N ILE A 76 -3.73 26.37 -6.49
CA ILE A 76 -4.59 27.33 -5.79
C ILE A 76 -6.01 26.74 -5.66
N GLY A 77 -6.52 26.67 -4.43
CA GLY A 77 -7.88 26.20 -4.13
C GLY A 77 -8.05 24.70 -3.90
N VAL A 78 -7.03 23.85 -4.09
CA VAL A 78 -7.13 22.40 -3.84
C VAL A 78 -6.33 21.98 -2.60
N PRO A 79 -6.96 21.37 -1.57
CA PRO A 79 -6.25 20.86 -0.41
C PRO A 79 -5.17 19.84 -0.79
N PRO A 80 -4.01 19.83 -0.09
CA PRO A 80 -2.95 18.83 -0.27
C PRO A 80 -3.44 17.37 -0.29
N SER A 81 -4.41 17.02 0.56
CA SER A 81 -5.01 15.68 0.61
C SER A 81 -5.74 15.31 -0.67
N HIS A 82 -6.57 16.21 -1.22
CA HIS A 82 -7.27 15.95 -2.50
C HIS A 82 -6.29 15.88 -3.67
N ARG A 83 -5.21 16.67 -3.65
CA ARG A 83 -4.18 16.62 -4.70
C ARG A 83 -3.49 15.25 -4.74
N ILE A 84 -3.09 14.73 -3.58
CA ILE A 84 -2.44 13.41 -3.52
C ILE A 84 -3.45 12.29 -3.77
N GLU A 85 -4.69 12.40 -3.26
CA GLU A 85 -5.76 11.44 -3.52
C GLU A 85 -6.03 11.27 -5.01
N ASN A 86 -6.25 12.37 -5.75
CA ASN A 86 -6.48 12.32 -7.20
C ASN A 86 -5.30 11.68 -7.93
N ARG A 87 -4.07 11.98 -7.52
CA ARG A 87 -2.87 11.38 -8.11
C ARG A 87 -2.75 9.90 -7.82
N ILE A 88 -3.14 9.45 -6.62
CA ILE A 88 -3.17 8.03 -6.30
C ILE A 88 -4.21 7.34 -7.18
N TRP A 89 -5.41 7.89 -7.34
CA TRP A 89 -6.42 7.33 -8.26
C TRP A 89 -5.92 7.24 -9.70
N GLU A 90 -5.39 8.34 -10.25
CA GLU A 90 -5.03 8.41 -11.67
C GLU A 90 -3.75 7.64 -11.99
N GLN A 91 -2.73 7.76 -11.13
CA GLN A 91 -1.35 7.35 -11.43
C GLN A 91 -0.80 6.34 -10.44
N GLY A 92 -1.39 6.17 -9.26
CA GLY A 92 -0.86 5.26 -8.22
C GLY A 92 -1.53 3.90 -8.18
N LEU A 93 -2.85 3.87 -8.40
CA LEU A 93 -3.66 2.67 -8.26
C LEU A 93 -3.59 1.85 -9.55
N TYR A 94 -3.07 0.64 -9.44
CA TYR A 94 -3.28 -0.38 -10.44
C TYR A 94 -4.68 -0.96 -10.25
N GLU A 95 -5.53 -0.83 -11.27
CA GLU A 95 -6.90 -1.38 -11.26
C GLU A 95 -6.91 -2.67 -12.08
N GLY A 96 -7.24 -3.78 -11.43
CA GLY A 96 -7.30 -5.10 -12.04
C GLY A 96 -8.71 -5.68 -12.01
N ASP A 97 -8.94 -6.76 -12.76
CA ASP A 97 -10.27 -7.38 -12.84
C ASP A 97 -10.75 -7.97 -11.50
N SER A 98 -9.82 -8.41 -10.65
CA SER A 98 -10.13 -9.14 -9.40
C SER A 98 -9.63 -8.45 -8.13
N PHE A 99 -8.63 -7.59 -8.25
CA PHE A 99 -8.06 -6.82 -7.15
C PHE A 99 -7.42 -5.56 -7.71
N ASP A 100 -7.29 -4.56 -6.84
CA ASP A 100 -6.48 -3.38 -7.10
C ASP A 100 -5.20 -3.44 -6.27
N LEU A 101 -4.18 -2.71 -6.70
CA LEU A 101 -2.87 -2.72 -6.06
C LEU A 101 -2.27 -1.32 -5.92
N LEU A 102 -1.70 -1.05 -4.74
CA LEU A 102 -0.89 0.13 -4.45
C LEU A 102 0.50 -0.30 -3.96
N SER A 103 1.54 0.27 -4.56
CA SER A 103 2.93 0.11 -4.12
C SER A 103 3.41 1.35 -3.38
N VAL A 104 4.00 1.19 -2.20
CA VAL A 104 4.48 2.31 -1.36
C VAL A 104 5.79 2.88 -1.90
N GLY A 105 6.72 2.02 -2.32
CA GLY A 105 8.03 2.40 -2.86
C GLY A 105 9.15 2.55 -1.82
N THR A 106 10.40 2.49 -2.28
CA THR A 106 11.63 2.44 -1.46
C THR A 106 12.05 3.76 -0.83
N LYS A 107 11.70 4.90 -1.45
CA LYS A 107 12.12 6.25 -0.99
C LYS A 107 11.14 6.83 0.03
N TRP A 108 10.79 6.05 1.03
CA TRP A 108 10.11 6.56 2.20
C TRP A 108 11.15 7.18 3.15
N VAL A 109 11.69 8.35 2.77
CA VAL A 109 12.77 9.01 3.53
C VAL A 109 12.25 9.44 4.90
N GLU A 110 12.75 8.81 5.96
CA GLU A 110 12.63 9.36 7.32
C GLU A 110 13.40 10.70 7.38
N GLY A 111 12.64 11.79 7.44
CA GLY A 111 13.19 13.13 7.62
C GLY A 111 12.25 14.21 7.07
N CYS A 112 11.61 14.96 7.97
CA CYS A 112 10.96 16.26 7.71
C CYS A 112 9.66 16.34 6.89
N TYR A 113 8.63 15.54 7.22
CA TYR A 113 7.33 15.65 6.53
C TYR A 113 6.11 15.54 7.45
N CYS A 114 5.83 16.55 8.28
CA CYS A 114 4.59 16.59 9.08
C CYS A 114 3.32 16.81 8.23
N LEU A 115 3.43 17.57 7.12
CA LEU A 115 2.31 17.89 6.21
C LEU A 115 1.94 16.75 5.23
N PRO A 116 2.92 16.07 4.57
CA PRO A 116 2.64 14.93 3.71
C PRO A 116 1.99 13.75 4.41
N ASP A 117 2.36 13.48 5.67
CA ASP A 117 1.85 12.33 6.42
C ASP A 117 0.33 12.42 6.68
N ALA A 118 -0.17 13.59 7.10
CA ALA A 118 -1.60 13.78 7.34
C ALA A 118 -2.42 13.79 6.03
N ALA A 119 -1.91 14.43 4.99
CA ALA A 119 -2.55 14.48 3.68
C ALA A 119 -2.67 13.07 3.07
N LEU A 120 -1.59 12.29 3.12
CA LEU A 120 -1.58 10.92 2.63
C LEU A 120 -2.50 10.02 3.46
N LYS A 121 -2.43 10.11 4.80
CA LYS A 121 -3.30 9.29 5.67
C LYS A 121 -4.77 9.51 5.35
N ASN A 122 -5.18 10.76 5.10
CA ASN A 122 -6.55 11.07 4.71
C ASN A 122 -6.89 10.52 3.31
N ALA A 123 -5.99 10.68 2.34
CA ALA A 123 -6.17 10.16 0.98
C ALA A 123 -6.29 8.62 0.95
N LEU A 124 -5.34 7.91 1.57
CA LEU A 124 -5.41 6.46 1.70
C LEU A 124 -6.66 6.02 2.47
N GLY A 125 -7.04 6.75 3.52
CA GLY A 125 -8.29 6.51 4.25
C GLY A 125 -9.55 6.67 3.40
N ALA A 126 -9.56 7.57 2.41
CA ALA A 126 -10.67 7.72 1.48
C ALA A 126 -10.71 6.57 0.46
N ILE A 127 -9.55 6.20 -0.09
CA ILE A 127 -9.41 5.11 -1.07
C ILE A 127 -9.80 3.76 -0.47
N THR A 128 -9.22 3.44 0.68
CA THR A 128 -9.38 2.15 1.36
C THR A 128 -10.83 1.82 1.73
N ARG A 129 -11.68 2.83 1.98
CA ARG A 129 -13.11 2.64 2.36
C ARG A 129 -13.94 1.93 1.30
N GLN A 130 -13.49 1.91 0.06
CA GLN A 130 -14.21 1.26 -1.05
C GLN A 130 -14.00 -0.26 -1.05
N TYR A 131 -13.03 -0.76 -0.27
CA TYR A 131 -12.63 -2.15 -0.29
C TYR A 131 -13.23 -2.97 0.86
N ARG A 132 -13.64 -4.21 0.54
CA ARG A 132 -14.07 -5.18 1.54
C ARG A 132 -12.86 -5.69 2.32
N TYR A 133 -11.76 -5.98 1.64
CA TYR A 133 -10.48 -6.39 2.23
C TYR A 133 -9.34 -5.50 1.79
N ILE A 134 -8.43 -5.22 2.71
CA ILE A 134 -7.15 -4.57 2.46
C ILE A 134 -6.08 -5.49 2.99
N LEU A 135 -5.26 -6.01 2.09
CA LEU A 135 -4.20 -6.96 2.41
C LEU A 135 -2.86 -6.25 2.25
N ILE A 136 -2.16 -6.08 3.36
CA ILE A 136 -0.92 -5.31 3.41
C ILE A 136 0.25 -6.28 3.59
N ASP A 137 1.18 -6.28 2.64
CA ASP A 137 2.49 -6.90 2.80
C ASP A 137 3.44 -5.87 3.43
N SER A 138 3.84 -6.11 4.67
CA SER A 138 4.67 -5.20 5.46
C SER A 138 6.08 -5.74 5.59
N PRO A 139 7.11 -4.86 5.62
CA PRO A 139 8.43 -5.25 6.06
C PRO A 139 8.38 -5.74 7.52
N GLY A 140 9.45 -6.39 7.97
CA GLY A 140 9.54 -6.93 9.33
C GLY A 140 9.50 -5.83 10.39
N GLY A 141 8.31 -5.52 10.92
CA GLY A 141 8.07 -4.49 11.94
C GLY A 141 6.86 -3.61 11.59
N LEU A 142 6.13 -3.13 12.61
CA LEU A 142 4.92 -2.30 12.44
C LEU A 142 5.18 -0.80 12.61
N GLU A 143 6.41 -0.40 12.99
CA GLU A 143 6.74 0.98 13.39
C GLU A 143 6.39 2.05 12.34
N HIS A 144 6.49 1.71 11.05
CA HIS A 144 6.21 2.63 9.94
C HIS A 144 4.78 2.46 9.39
N LEU A 145 4.20 1.26 9.48
CA LEU A 145 2.87 0.96 8.93
C LEU A 145 1.72 1.55 9.76
N ASN A 146 1.78 1.40 11.08
CA ASN A 146 0.72 1.82 12.02
C ASN A 146 0.51 3.35 12.07
N ARG A 147 1.48 4.14 11.60
CA ARG A 147 1.34 5.60 11.58
C ARG A 147 0.66 6.14 10.32
N LYS A 148 0.71 5.40 9.20
CA LYS A 148 0.62 6.02 7.87
C LYS A 148 -0.40 5.39 6.91
N ILE A 149 -0.61 4.07 6.96
CA ILE A 149 -1.43 3.36 5.96
C ILE A 149 -2.76 2.87 6.54
N ALA A 150 -2.73 2.21 7.71
CA ALA A 150 -3.91 1.68 8.36
C ALA A 150 -4.17 2.43 9.68
N SER A 151 -5.34 3.04 9.80
CA SER A 151 -5.78 3.65 11.08
C SER A 151 -6.34 2.61 12.04
N ASN A 152 -6.86 1.49 11.51
CA ASN A 152 -7.33 0.32 12.24
C ASN A 152 -6.84 -0.93 11.51
N VAL A 153 -6.22 -1.86 12.23
CA VAL A 153 -5.82 -3.18 11.73
C VAL A 153 -6.70 -4.21 12.43
N ASP A 154 -7.42 -5.03 11.66
CA ASP A 154 -8.30 -6.07 12.19
C ASP A 154 -7.53 -7.33 12.57
N THR A 155 -6.57 -7.73 11.74
CA THR A 155 -5.79 -8.95 11.93
C THR A 155 -4.33 -8.72 11.54
N ILE A 156 -3.42 -9.27 12.35
CA ILE A 156 -1.99 -9.29 12.06
C ILE A 156 -1.57 -10.75 11.92
N PHE A 157 -0.92 -11.07 10.80
CA PHE A 157 -0.30 -12.35 10.52
C PHE A 157 1.22 -12.20 10.66
N ASP A 158 1.81 -12.87 11.65
CA ASP A 158 3.26 -12.98 11.78
C ASP A 158 3.72 -14.30 11.16
N VAL A 159 4.33 -14.23 9.97
CA VAL A 159 4.77 -15.38 9.20
C VAL A 159 6.19 -15.73 9.60
N MET A 160 6.32 -16.87 10.27
CA MET A 160 7.58 -17.40 10.78
C MET A 160 8.07 -18.57 9.93
N GLY A 161 9.39 -18.60 9.67
CA GLY A 161 10.05 -19.78 9.13
C GLY A 161 10.40 -20.79 10.22
N PRO A 162 10.83 -22.00 9.87
CA PRO A 162 11.18 -23.06 10.83
C PRO A 162 12.49 -22.81 11.61
N SER A 163 13.15 -21.68 11.39
CA SER A 163 14.41 -21.32 12.05
C SER A 163 14.15 -20.91 13.50
N SER A 164 14.88 -21.50 14.44
CA SER A 164 14.88 -21.12 15.86
C SER A 164 15.67 -19.84 16.17
N LYS A 165 16.17 -19.15 15.15
CA LYS A 165 16.92 -17.89 15.23
C LYS A 165 16.17 -16.71 14.64
#